data_AF-A0A9E3IPM9-F1
#
_entry.id   AF-A0A9E3IPM9-F1
#
_cell.length_a   1.000
_cell.length_b   1.000
_cell.length_c   1.000
_cell.angle_alpha   90.00
_cell.angle_beta   90.00
_cell.angle_gamma   90.00
#
_symmetry.space_group_name_H-M   'P 1'
#
loop_
_entity.id
_entity.type
_entity.pdbx_description
1 polymer ?
#
loop_
_entity_poly.entity_id
_entity_poly.type
_entity_poly.pdbx_seq_one_letter_code
_entity_poly.pdbx_strand_id
1 'polypeptide(L)'
;MSEKPKPPKPERRRRDKAPKPARTKKGPRGEPRASLLSRWRGRSARIQAARDERALLAGYRRGVGSRTLGIGFLVALAVLALVWGFAFGISAPFYIMPLIAPLPVLALLIIWTLPQGEYAPTKALEPFYLAFLAALTLWPNYICVALPHLPWLTLLRLTGMPMVIILLIATSVSKGFRQHMHKTLLSDPIGWKMFLGFIVIQTLSIAFSSRLALASNKWIVFQTNCTAIFFVSVYVFTIPGFVERWARMLIGLCYCVCFMGLWESAIATLPWAEHIPSLLKVDGELIDSLLAGSARSALGVHRVQSTATTPLGLAELLGLAAPFALHMAMSRGPAYLRVAGAVYLPLALYLILLADSRLGIVALMGSVMAYALIWASLLWRRNRNSLLAPAMVLAYPVLLAMTVLATFAVGALRDKVWGGGAQQASTESRKIQWSLAWPRLFHAPWGHGIGEASRTIGFVSPNGRGTLDSYYITILMDFGILGFILFYGMFLRLAWTGGKAVVQLKPEGELTMLLPLAVSLINFVIIKSVFSQDANHPLVFMMLGASFALTYRAQLQARQVGYAPTTPSITRR
;
A
#
# COMPACT_ATOMS: atom_id res chain seq x y z
N MET A 1 39.87 1.89 -36.95
CA MET A 1 39.73 0.44 -36.70
C MET A 1 40.42 0.14 -35.38
N SER A 2 39.66 -0.09 -34.31
CA SER A 2 40.17 -0.32 -32.96
C SER A 2 39.79 -1.73 -32.54
N GLU A 3 40.81 -2.55 -32.33
CA GLU A 3 40.74 -3.97 -32.03
C GLU A 3 40.12 -4.19 -30.64
N LYS A 4 38.95 -4.84 -30.59
CA LYS A 4 38.31 -5.23 -29.32
C LYS A 4 39.07 -6.42 -28.71
N PRO A 5 39.42 -6.38 -27.41
CA PRO A 5 40.13 -7.46 -26.75
C PRO A 5 39.22 -8.70 -26.61
N LYS A 6 39.79 -9.87 -26.96
CA LYS A 6 39.13 -11.18 -26.85
C LYS A 6 38.80 -11.50 -25.38
N PRO A 7 37.60 -12.06 -25.10
CA PRO A 7 37.25 -12.51 -23.75
C PRO A 7 38.11 -13.73 -23.33
N PRO A 8 38.44 -13.86 -22.03
CA PRO A 8 39.25 -14.95 -21.52
C PRO A 8 38.52 -16.29 -21.67
N LYS A 9 39.26 -17.31 -22.11
CA LYS A 9 38.76 -18.69 -22.26
C LYS A 9 38.28 -19.23 -20.90
N PRO A 10 37.14 -19.93 -20.84
CA PRO A 10 36.67 -20.55 -19.61
C PRO A 10 37.65 -21.63 -19.16
N GLU A 11 38.23 -21.41 -17.98
CA GLU A 11 39.11 -22.32 -17.29
C GLU A 11 38.35 -23.61 -16.99
N ARG A 12 38.72 -24.70 -17.68
CA ARG A 12 38.17 -26.04 -17.44
C ARG A 12 38.49 -26.45 -16.01
N ARG A 13 37.55 -26.25 -15.08
CA ARG A 13 37.58 -26.88 -13.76
C ARG A 13 37.73 -28.39 -13.96
N ARG A 14 38.92 -28.91 -13.63
CA ARG A 14 39.18 -30.33 -13.46
C ARG A 14 38.15 -30.87 -12.47
N ARG A 15 37.28 -31.76 -12.94
CA ARG A 15 36.46 -32.62 -12.07
C ARG A 15 37.43 -33.54 -11.34
N ASP A 16 37.77 -33.19 -10.11
CA ASP A 16 38.39 -34.13 -9.20
C ASP A 16 37.43 -35.32 -9.01
N LYS A 17 37.88 -36.47 -9.50
CA LYS A 17 37.16 -37.73 -9.37
C LYS A 17 37.09 -38.05 -7.88
N ALA A 18 35.87 -38.18 -7.36
CA ALA A 18 35.64 -38.67 -6.01
C ALA A 18 36.42 -39.99 -5.79
N PRO A 19 37.08 -40.16 -4.63
CA PRO A 19 37.86 -41.35 -4.33
C PRO A 19 36.96 -42.58 -4.37
N LYS A 20 37.36 -43.58 -5.17
CA LYS A 20 36.71 -44.89 -5.18
C LYS A 20 36.80 -45.50 -3.77
N PRO A 21 35.69 -45.97 -3.17
CA PRO A 21 35.74 -46.63 -1.88
C PRO A 21 36.62 -47.88 -1.96
N ALA A 22 37.60 -47.97 -1.06
CA ALA A 22 38.49 -49.10 -0.93
C ALA A 22 37.68 -50.37 -0.62
N ARG A 23 37.77 -51.36 -1.51
CA ARG A 23 37.10 -52.64 -1.41
C ARG A 23 37.86 -53.51 -0.42
N THR A 24 37.52 -53.41 0.86
CA THR A 24 38.05 -54.28 1.92
C THR A 24 37.53 -55.71 1.76
N LYS A 25 38.35 -56.58 1.14
CA LYS A 25 38.21 -58.04 1.21
C LYS A 25 38.70 -58.51 2.59
N LYS A 26 37.82 -58.58 3.57
CA LYS A 26 37.95 -59.49 4.72
C LYS A 26 36.61 -60.18 4.93
N GLY A 27 36.55 -61.44 4.51
CA GLY A 27 35.40 -62.29 4.75
C GLY A 27 35.40 -62.73 6.23
N PRO A 28 34.28 -62.57 6.96
CA PRO A 28 34.09 -63.28 8.21
C PRO A 28 33.73 -64.73 7.90
N ARG A 29 34.62 -65.65 8.30
CA ARG A 29 34.27 -67.07 8.48
C ARG A 29 33.29 -67.14 9.64
N GLY A 30 32.16 -67.81 9.40
CA GLY A 30 31.26 -68.28 10.45
C GLY A 30 30.11 -67.33 10.81
N GLU A 31 29.21 -67.05 9.87
CA GLU A 31 27.87 -66.59 10.27
C GLU A 31 26.96 -67.80 10.53
N PRO A 32 26.32 -67.89 11.70
CA PRO A 32 25.34 -68.92 11.99
C PRO A 32 24.15 -68.78 11.02
N ARG A 33 23.60 -69.91 10.57
CA ARG A 33 22.45 -70.00 9.65
C ARG A 33 21.31 -69.11 10.15
N ALA A 34 21.25 -67.88 9.65
CA ALA A 34 20.22 -66.92 9.98
C ALA A 34 18.88 -67.48 9.47
N SER A 35 17.93 -67.69 10.39
CA SER A 35 16.62 -68.27 10.12
C SER A 35 15.90 -67.49 9.01
N LEU A 36 15.08 -68.18 8.21
CA LEU A 36 14.30 -67.61 7.10
C LEU A 36 13.51 -66.33 7.48
N LEU A 37 13.14 -66.19 8.75
CA LEU A 37 12.48 -65.02 9.32
C LEU A 37 13.35 -63.75 9.32
N SER A 38 14.66 -63.88 9.53
CA SER A 38 15.61 -62.75 9.48
C SER A 38 15.78 -62.18 8.07
N ARG A 39 15.76 -63.04 7.05
CA ARG A 39 15.79 -62.65 5.63
C ARG A 39 14.51 -61.93 5.19
N TRP A 40 13.37 -62.29 5.75
CA TRP A 40 12.10 -61.59 5.49
C TRP A 40 12.09 -60.19 6.11
N ARG A 41 12.51 -60.03 7.37
CA ARG A 41 12.64 -58.69 8.01
C ARG A 41 13.60 -57.76 7.27
N GLY A 42 14.70 -58.30 6.72
CA GLY A 42 15.66 -57.54 5.92
C GLY A 42 15.10 -57.05 4.57
N ARG A 43 14.19 -57.82 3.93
CA ARG A 43 13.52 -57.38 2.69
C ARG A 43 12.51 -56.28 2.93
N SER A 44 11.71 -56.37 3.99
CA SER A 44 10.78 -55.28 4.36
C SER A 44 11.52 -53.98 4.66
N ALA A 45 12.64 -54.02 5.39
CA ALA A 45 13.44 -52.84 5.69
C ALA A 45 14.04 -52.20 4.42
N ARG A 46 14.50 -53.00 3.46
CA ARG A 46 15.01 -52.49 2.17
C ARG A 46 13.90 -51.94 1.26
N ILE A 47 12.71 -52.54 1.27
CA ILE A 47 11.55 -52.01 0.53
C ILE A 47 11.06 -50.70 1.17
N GLN A 48 11.12 -50.58 2.50
CA GLN A 48 10.84 -49.33 3.21
C GLN A 48 11.85 -48.24 2.85
N ALA A 49 13.15 -48.55 2.92
CA ALA A 49 14.22 -47.61 2.57
C ALA A 49 14.15 -47.17 1.09
N ALA A 50 13.87 -48.09 0.17
CA ALA A 50 13.71 -47.77 -1.26
C ALA A 50 12.41 -46.99 -1.56
N ARG A 51 11.36 -47.15 -0.75
CA ARG A 51 10.16 -46.30 -0.80
C ARG A 51 10.42 -44.91 -0.23
N ASP A 52 11.26 -44.80 0.79
CA ASP A 52 11.64 -43.53 1.40
C ASP A 52 12.57 -42.72 0.48
N GLU A 53 13.43 -43.36 -0.33
CA GLU A 53 14.24 -42.69 -1.35
C GLU A 53 13.47 -42.27 -2.61
N ARG A 54 12.36 -42.95 -2.95
CA ARG A 54 11.51 -42.62 -4.13
C ARG A 54 10.33 -41.72 -3.83
N ALA A 55 10.11 -41.36 -2.57
CA ALA A 55 9.05 -40.43 -2.20
C ALA A 55 9.49 -38.99 -2.55
N LEU A 56 9.16 -38.55 -3.76
CA LEU A 56 9.30 -37.16 -4.26
C LEU A 56 8.62 -36.09 -3.37
N LEU A 57 7.93 -36.50 -2.30
CA LEU A 57 7.25 -35.66 -1.31
C LEU A 57 7.78 -35.94 0.11
N ALA A 58 9.10 -36.06 0.27
CA ALA A 58 9.76 -36.38 1.54
C ALA A 58 9.39 -35.42 2.72
N GLY A 59 8.85 -34.23 2.43
CA GLY A 59 8.34 -33.29 3.43
C GLY A 59 6.91 -33.54 3.95
N TYR A 60 6.16 -34.51 3.41
CA TYR A 60 4.73 -34.68 3.69
C TYR A 60 4.37 -35.72 4.77
N ARG A 61 5.35 -36.39 5.41
CA ARG A 61 5.04 -37.28 6.55
C ARG A 61 4.93 -36.47 7.85
N ARG A 62 3.71 -36.07 8.22
CA ARG A 62 3.37 -35.90 9.64
C ARG A 62 3.30 -37.28 10.29
N GLY A 63 3.79 -37.41 11.53
CA GLY A 63 3.65 -38.65 12.31
C GLY A 63 2.18 -39.08 12.33
N VAL A 64 1.93 -40.38 12.14
CA VAL A 64 0.58 -40.94 12.10
C VAL A 64 -0.05 -40.72 13.48
N GLY A 65 -0.88 -39.68 13.61
CA GLY A 65 -1.72 -39.49 14.78
C GLY A 65 -2.64 -40.70 14.96
N SER A 66 -3.17 -40.91 16.16
CA SER A 66 -4.08 -42.02 16.44
C SER A 66 -5.15 -42.14 15.36
N ARG A 67 -5.27 -43.32 14.74
CA ARG A 67 -6.28 -43.61 13.69
C ARG A 67 -7.69 -43.21 14.13
N THR A 68 -8.00 -43.37 15.42
CA THR A 68 -9.31 -43.01 15.99
C THR A 68 -9.57 -41.50 15.92
N LEU A 69 -8.53 -40.69 16.12
CA LEU A 69 -8.61 -39.23 16.08
C LEU A 69 -8.77 -38.74 14.63
N GLY A 70 -8.12 -39.40 13.67
CA GLY A 70 -8.32 -39.16 12.25
C GLY A 70 -9.74 -39.50 11.78
N ILE A 71 -10.27 -40.66 12.19
CA ILE A 71 -11.65 -41.08 11.85
C ILE A 71 -12.66 -40.14 12.51
N GLY A 72 -12.49 -39.82 13.79
CA GLY A 72 -13.38 -38.89 14.52
C GLY A 72 -13.43 -37.51 13.87
N PHE A 73 -12.28 -36.98 13.43
CA PHE A 73 -12.22 -35.72 12.69
C PHE A 73 -12.96 -35.78 11.35
N LEU A 74 -12.80 -36.86 10.59
CA LEU A 74 -13.51 -37.04 9.31
C LEU A 74 -15.03 -37.14 9.49
N VAL A 75 -15.49 -37.85 10.52
CA VAL A 75 -16.93 -37.94 10.86
C VAL A 75 -17.46 -36.58 11.28
N ALA A 76 -16.75 -35.85 12.15
CA ALA A 76 -17.14 -34.51 12.57
C ALA A 76 -17.23 -33.54 11.37
N LEU A 77 -16.26 -33.60 10.45
CA LEU A 77 -16.26 -32.82 9.22
C LEU A 77 -17.46 -33.17 8.32
N ALA A 78 -17.77 -34.47 8.18
CA ALA A 78 -18.92 -34.92 7.38
C ALA A 78 -20.24 -34.45 7.98
N VAL A 79 -20.42 -34.54 9.30
CA VAL A 79 -21.61 -34.02 10.00
C VAL A 79 -21.70 -32.50 9.84
N LEU A 80 -20.60 -31.77 10.05
CA LEU A 80 -20.57 -30.33 9.86
C LEU A 80 -20.95 -29.94 8.43
N ALA A 81 -20.39 -30.62 7.42
CA ALA A 81 -20.69 -30.37 6.02
C ALA A 81 -22.15 -30.67 5.67
N LEU A 82 -22.73 -31.72 6.25
CA LEU A 82 -24.14 -32.09 6.03
C LEU A 82 -25.08 -31.08 6.69
N VAL A 83 -24.84 -30.73 7.96
CA VAL A 83 -25.62 -29.70 8.67
C VAL A 83 -25.51 -28.35 7.96
N TRP A 84 -24.29 -27.98 7.55
CA TRP A 84 -24.06 -26.74 6.81
C TRP A 84 -24.74 -26.75 5.44
N GLY A 85 -24.63 -27.84 4.68
CA GLY A 85 -25.26 -28.01 3.38
C GLY A 85 -26.79 -27.99 3.46
N PHE A 86 -27.36 -28.61 4.51
CA PHE A 86 -28.79 -28.57 4.79
C PHE A 86 -29.27 -27.16 5.15
N ALA A 87 -28.56 -26.48 6.07
CA ALA A 87 -28.85 -25.09 6.44
C ALA A 87 -28.76 -24.18 5.22
N PHE A 88 -27.71 -24.34 4.39
CA PHE A 88 -27.55 -23.62 3.14
C PHE A 88 -28.73 -23.88 2.19
N GLY A 89 -29.13 -25.13 1.97
CA GLY A 89 -30.22 -25.49 1.06
C GLY A 89 -31.57 -24.84 1.42
N ILE A 90 -31.88 -24.72 2.71
CA ILE A 90 -33.15 -24.12 3.18
C ILE A 90 -33.07 -22.60 3.24
N SER A 91 -31.94 -22.04 3.68
CA SER A 91 -31.83 -20.63 4.06
C SER A 91 -31.07 -19.75 3.07
N ALA A 92 -30.46 -20.31 2.03
CA ALA A 92 -29.70 -19.57 1.01
C ALA A 92 -30.44 -18.38 0.38
N PRO A 93 -31.74 -18.48 0.02
CA PRO A 93 -32.44 -17.34 -0.57
C PRO A 93 -32.52 -16.11 0.35
N PHE A 94 -32.53 -16.32 1.67
CA PHE A 94 -32.76 -15.26 2.66
C PHE A 94 -31.46 -14.84 3.38
N TYR A 95 -30.47 -15.73 3.47
CA TYR A 95 -29.26 -15.55 4.28
C TYR A 95 -27.97 -15.85 3.51
N ILE A 96 -27.93 -15.56 2.21
CA ILE A 96 -26.78 -15.86 1.36
C ILE A 96 -25.46 -15.27 1.91
N MET A 97 -25.50 -14.07 2.49
CA MET A 97 -24.31 -13.38 3.00
C MET A 97 -23.72 -14.05 4.26
N PRO A 98 -24.49 -14.30 5.33
CA PRO A 98 -24.03 -15.11 6.47
C PRO A 98 -23.54 -16.50 6.07
N LEU A 99 -24.18 -17.12 5.08
CA LEU A 99 -23.83 -18.45 4.59
C LEU A 99 -22.56 -18.48 3.73
N ILE A 100 -22.21 -17.38 3.05
CA ILE A 100 -20.94 -17.28 2.33
C ILE A 100 -19.79 -17.01 3.30
N ALA A 101 -20.04 -16.35 4.44
CA ALA A 101 -18.99 -15.90 5.36
C ALA A 101 -18.00 -16.99 5.83
N PRO A 102 -18.40 -18.26 6.06
CA PRO A 102 -17.44 -19.31 6.41
C PRO A 102 -16.56 -19.79 5.26
N LEU A 103 -16.94 -19.56 3.99
CA LEU A 103 -16.13 -19.97 2.84
C LEU A 103 -14.77 -19.24 2.80
N PRO A 104 -14.70 -17.89 2.94
CA PRO A 104 -13.44 -17.19 3.16
C PRO A 104 -12.66 -17.70 4.36
N VAL A 105 -13.32 -17.99 5.49
CA VAL A 105 -12.65 -18.52 6.70
C VAL A 105 -12.03 -19.88 6.40
N LEU A 106 -12.76 -20.78 5.75
CA LEU A 106 -12.26 -22.09 5.33
C LEU A 106 -11.09 -21.94 4.34
N ALA A 107 -11.19 -21.03 3.37
CA ALA A 107 -10.10 -20.73 2.45
C ALA A 107 -8.84 -20.22 3.19
N LEU A 108 -9.01 -19.34 4.18
CA LEU A 108 -7.92 -18.87 5.04
C LEU A 108 -7.31 -20.02 5.86
N LEU A 109 -8.13 -20.93 6.40
CA LEU A 109 -7.67 -22.12 7.12
C LEU A 109 -6.92 -23.08 6.19
N ILE A 110 -7.38 -23.27 4.96
CA ILE A 110 -6.66 -24.05 3.94
C ILE A 110 -5.31 -23.41 3.67
N ILE A 111 -5.26 -22.10 3.44
CA ILE A 111 -4.00 -21.37 3.23
C ILE A 111 -3.07 -21.52 4.44
N TRP A 112 -3.61 -21.43 5.66
CA TRP A 112 -2.84 -21.57 6.89
C TRP A 112 -2.30 -22.99 7.13
N THR A 113 -3.02 -24.01 6.66
CA THR A 113 -2.60 -25.41 6.79
C THR A 113 -1.63 -25.88 5.71
N LEU A 114 -1.37 -25.06 4.69
CA LEU A 114 -0.37 -25.37 3.65
C LEU A 114 1.01 -25.65 4.30
N PRO A 115 1.70 -26.72 3.85
CA PRO A 115 3.00 -27.06 4.39
C PRO A 115 4.03 -25.97 4.08
N GLN A 116 5.05 -25.86 4.92
CA GLN A 116 6.15 -24.95 4.67
C GLN A 116 6.92 -25.43 3.43
N GLY A 117 7.07 -24.54 2.45
CA GLY A 117 7.75 -24.81 1.18
C GLY A 117 8.79 -23.74 0.88
N GLU A 118 9.81 -24.11 0.09
CA GLU A 118 10.84 -23.17 -0.34
C GLU A 118 10.34 -22.20 -1.41
N TYR A 119 9.33 -22.61 -2.19
CA TYR A 119 8.80 -21.85 -3.32
C TYR A 119 7.47 -21.16 -2.97
N ALA A 120 7.54 -19.91 -2.54
CA ALA A 120 6.36 -19.03 -2.48
C ALA A 120 6.18 -18.28 -3.81
N PRO A 121 4.93 -18.02 -4.25
CA PRO A 121 4.63 -17.32 -5.51
C PRO A 121 4.88 -15.80 -5.43
N THR A 122 6.02 -15.38 -4.89
CA THR A 122 6.32 -13.95 -4.64
C THR A 122 6.43 -13.12 -5.91
N LYS A 123 6.81 -13.74 -7.04
CA LYS A 123 6.88 -13.06 -8.35
C LYS A 123 5.52 -12.58 -8.85
N ALA A 124 4.43 -13.22 -8.42
CA ALA A 124 3.08 -12.80 -8.80
C ALA A 124 2.62 -11.53 -8.06
N LEU A 125 3.21 -11.19 -6.92
CA LEU A 125 2.85 -9.98 -6.17
C LEU A 125 3.13 -8.71 -6.98
N GLU A 126 4.24 -8.66 -7.73
CA GLU A 126 4.64 -7.49 -8.50
C GLU A 126 3.61 -7.06 -9.57
N PRO A 127 3.20 -7.92 -10.54
CA PRO A 127 2.24 -7.53 -11.57
C PRO A 127 0.86 -7.21 -10.99
N PHE A 128 0.37 -7.97 -9.99
CA PHE A 128 -0.90 -7.66 -9.34
C PHE A 128 -0.87 -6.33 -8.58
N TYR A 129 0.27 -5.99 -7.97
CA TYR A 129 0.46 -4.72 -7.29
C TYR A 129 0.48 -3.53 -8.26
N LEU A 130 1.14 -3.67 -9.41
CA LEU A 130 1.11 -2.65 -10.47
C LEU A 130 -0.28 -2.55 -11.13
N ALA A 131 -0.96 -3.67 -11.33
CA ALA A 131 -2.35 -3.67 -11.81
C ALA A 131 -3.29 -2.99 -10.81
N PHE A 132 -3.10 -3.23 -9.51
CA PHE A 132 -3.83 -2.54 -8.45
C PHE A 132 -3.58 -1.02 -8.49
N LEU A 133 -2.32 -0.58 -8.67
CA LEU A 133 -2.00 0.85 -8.83
C LEU A 133 -2.72 1.46 -10.03
N ALA A 134 -2.71 0.77 -11.16
CA ALA A 134 -3.40 1.22 -12.37
C ALA A 134 -4.91 1.31 -12.15
N ALA A 135 -5.51 0.29 -11.53
CA ALA A 135 -6.92 0.27 -11.19
C ALA A 135 -7.29 1.42 -10.23
N LEU A 136 -6.50 1.63 -9.18
CA LEU A 136 -6.70 2.72 -8.21
C LEU A 136 -6.69 4.11 -8.87
N THR A 137 -5.86 4.30 -9.89
CA THR A 137 -5.60 5.62 -10.49
C THR A 137 -6.52 5.90 -11.69
N LEU A 138 -6.69 4.91 -12.57
CA LEU A 138 -7.38 5.05 -13.84
C LEU A 138 -8.84 4.58 -13.81
N TRP A 139 -9.19 3.68 -12.89
CA TRP A 139 -10.54 3.12 -12.88
C TRP A 139 -11.42 3.86 -11.87
N PRO A 140 -12.53 4.46 -12.30
CA PRO A 140 -13.44 5.13 -11.38
C PRO A 140 -14.04 4.13 -10.38
N ASN A 141 -13.91 4.42 -9.09
CA ASN A 141 -14.37 3.51 -8.02
C ASN A 141 -15.89 3.28 -8.00
N TYR A 142 -16.65 4.14 -8.66
CA TYR A 142 -18.10 4.02 -8.82
C TYR A 142 -18.52 3.14 -10.01
N ILE A 143 -17.58 2.67 -10.84
CA ILE A 143 -17.86 1.70 -11.90
C ILE A 143 -17.49 0.32 -11.37
N CYS A 144 -18.50 -0.55 -11.22
CA CYS A 144 -18.32 -1.91 -10.71
C CYS A 144 -19.19 -2.90 -11.47
N VAL A 145 -18.81 -4.18 -11.42
CA VAL A 145 -19.71 -5.23 -11.90
C VAL A 145 -20.72 -5.51 -10.79
N ALA A 146 -21.99 -5.21 -11.06
CA ALA A 146 -23.11 -5.49 -10.18
C ALA A 146 -23.72 -6.84 -10.56
N LEU A 147 -23.34 -7.90 -9.83
CA LEU A 147 -23.99 -9.20 -9.93
C LEU A 147 -25.12 -9.26 -8.89
N PRO A 148 -26.32 -9.79 -9.23
CA PRO A 148 -27.41 -9.91 -8.27
C PRO A 148 -26.95 -10.59 -6.97
N HIS A 149 -27.26 -9.97 -5.83
CA HIS A 149 -26.94 -10.47 -4.48
C HIS A 149 -25.45 -10.57 -4.12
N LEU A 150 -24.53 -10.19 -5.00
CA LEU A 150 -23.09 -10.16 -4.70
C LEU A 150 -22.63 -8.74 -4.36
N PRO A 151 -21.59 -8.59 -3.51
CA PRO A 151 -21.02 -7.29 -3.24
C PRO A 151 -20.37 -6.75 -4.52
N TRP A 152 -20.46 -5.44 -4.72
CA TRP A 152 -19.91 -4.76 -5.89
C TRP A 152 -18.46 -5.18 -6.19
N LEU A 153 -18.23 -5.71 -7.38
CA LEU A 153 -16.90 -6.12 -7.83
C LEU A 153 -16.25 -4.96 -8.57
N THR A 154 -15.59 -4.07 -7.81
CA THR A 154 -14.77 -3.00 -8.39
C THR A 154 -13.47 -3.57 -8.96
N LEU A 155 -12.86 -2.87 -9.91
CA LEU A 155 -11.57 -3.29 -10.47
C LEU A 155 -10.49 -3.40 -9.38
N LEU A 156 -10.52 -2.51 -8.37
CA LEU A 156 -9.65 -2.59 -7.19
C LEU A 156 -9.82 -3.90 -6.42
N ARG A 157 -11.05 -4.42 -6.27
CA ARG A 157 -11.29 -5.72 -5.62
C ARG A 157 -10.83 -6.88 -6.51
N LEU A 158 -11.03 -6.77 -7.83
CA LEU A 158 -10.59 -7.78 -8.80
C LEU A 158 -9.07 -7.92 -8.85
N THR A 159 -8.31 -6.84 -8.70
CA THR A 159 -6.84 -6.90 -8.62
C THR A 159 -6.35 -7.13 -7.19
N GLY A 160 -7.03 -6.55 -6.19
CA GLY A 160 -6.64 -6.58 -4.78
C GLY A 160 -6.85 -7.94 -4.12
N MET A 161 -8.01 -8.57 -4.31
CA MET A 161 -8.31 -9.86 -3.66
C MET A 161 -7.33 -10.98 -4.07
N PRO A 162 -7.02 -11.20 -5.37
CA PRO A 162 -5.99 -12.16 -5.75
C PRO A 162 -4.62 -11.82 -5.16
N MET A 163 -4.25 -10.54 -5.11
CA MET A 163 -3.00 -10.09 -4.49
C MET A 163 -2.94 -10.44 -3.00
N VAL A 164 -4.03 -10.23 -2.25
CA VAL A 164 -4.13 -10.61 -0.83
C VAL A 164 -4.01 -12.12 -0.67
N ILE A 165 -4.67 -12.91 -1.51
CA ILE A 165 -4.56 -14.39 -1.47
C ILE A 165 -3.10 -14.83 -1.70
N ILE A 166 -2.43 -14.26 -2.71
CA ILE A 166 -1.01 -14.55 -2.98
C ILE A 166 -0.12 -14.16 -1.78
N LEU A 167 -0.37 -13.00 -1.17
CA LEU A 167 0.35 -12.55 0.03
C LEU A 167 0.17 -13.54 1.19
N LEU A 168 -1.05 -13.99 1.44
CA LEU A 168 -1.38 -14.94 2.50
C LEU A 168 -0.71 -16.29 2.26
N ILE A 169 -0.74 -16.79 1.02
CA ILE A 169 -0.03 -18.02 0.63
C ILE A 169 1.47 -17.85 0.84
N ALA A 170 2.07 -16.74 0.39
CA ALA A 170 3.50 -16.48 0.56
C ALA A 170 3.91 -16.41 2.04
N THR A 171 3.08 -15.78 2.85
CA THR A 171 3.28 -15.64 4.30
C THR A 171 3.14 -17.00 5.01
N SER A 172 2.18 -17.82 4.61
CA SER A 172 1.95 -19.14 5.21
C SER A 172 3.06 -20.14 4.86
N VAL A 173 3.37 -20.26 3.57
CA VAL A 173 4.25 -21.30 3.02
C VAL A 173 5.73 -21.00 3.24
N SER A 174 6.19 -19.75 3.09
CA SER A 174 7.62 -19.43 3.10
C SER A 174 8.09 -18.83 4.42
N LYS A 175 8.97 -19.56 5.14
CA LYS A 175 9.69 -19.04 6.31
C LYS A 175 10.64 -17.89 5.93
N GLY A 176 11.28 -17.97 4.77
CA GLY A 176 12.16 -16.92 4.25
C GLY A 176 11.41 -15.62 4.02
N PHE A 177 10.22 -15.68 3.41
CA PHE A 177 9.36 -14.51 3.21
C PHE A 177 8.98 -13.85 4.55
N ARG A 178 8.52 -14.63 5.53
CA ARG A 178 8.19 -14.11 6.88
C ARG A 178 9.37 -13.46 7.58
N GLN A 179 10.55 -14.09 7.54
CA GLN A 179 11.76 -13.55 8.16
C GLN A 179 12.22 -12.26 7.48
N HIS A 180 12.14 -12.19 6.15
CA HIS A 180 12.47 -11.00 5.38
C HIS A 180 11.52 -9.84 5.69
N MET A 181 10.21 -10.11 5.68
CA MET A 181 9.18 -9.16 6.08
C MET A 181 9.39 -8.64 7.50
N HIS A 182 9.61 -9.54 8.45
CA HIS A 182 9.85 -9.18 9.85
C HIS A 182 11.11 -8.31 10.01
N LYS A 183 12.22 -8.67 9.37
CA LYS A 183 13.45 -7.86 9.38
C LYS A 183 13.23 -6.46 8.79
N THR A 184 12.44 -6.37 7.73
CA THR A 184 12.13 -5.10 7.07
C THR A 184 11.26 -4.22 7.97
N LEU A 185 10.21 -4.75 8.58
CA LEU A 185 9.35 -4.01 9.51
C LEU A 185 10.10 -3.55 10.77
N LEU A 186 11.04 -4.36 11.25
CA LEU A 186 11.88 -4.00 12.40
C LEU A 186 12.91 -2.90 12.12
N SER A 187 13.04 -2.39 10.88
CA SER A 187 13.87 -1.22 10.61
C SER A 187 13.34 0.05 11.29
N ASP A 188 12.03 0.11 11.58
CA ASP A 188 11.41 1.15 12.40
C ASP A 188 10.36 0.54 13.36
N PRO A 189 10.79 0.05 14.54
CA PRO A 189 9.89 -0.65 15.46
C PRO A 189 8.77 0.24 16.01
N ILE A 190 8.96 1.56 16.07
CA ILE A 190 7.93 2.50 16.53
C ILE A 190 6.84 2.62 15.48
N GLY A 191 7.21 2.85 14.20
CA GLY A 191 6.26 2.89 13.11
C GLY A 191 5.45 1.59 13.00
N TRP A 192 6.12 0.44 13.15
CA TRP A 192 5.48 -0.87 13.12
C TRP A 192 4.48 -1.07 14.27
N LYS A 193 4.85 -0.69 15.50
CA LYS A 193 3.96 -0.75 16.67
C LYS A 193 2.75 0.17 16.51
N MET A 194 2.93 1.36 15.96
CA MET A 194 1.82 2.29 15.69
C MET A 194 0.84 1.72 14.67
N PHE A 195 1.35 1.18 13.56
CA PHE A 195 0.53 0.52 12.54
C PHE A 195 -0.26 -0.67 13.12
N LEU A 196 0.42 -1.56 13.85
CA LEU A 196 -0.23 -2.71 14.48
C LEU A 196 -1.26 -2.29 15.52
N GLY A 197 -0.92 -1.30 16.37
CA GLY A 197 -1.84 -0.77 17.36
C GLY A 197 -3.08 -0.16 16.72
N PHE A 198 -2.93 0.54 15.59
CA PHE A 198 -4.07 1.07 14.84
C PHE A 198 -4.97 -0.05 14.30
N ILE A 199 -4.41 -1.14 13.74
CA ILE A 199 -5.21 -2.30 13.28
C ILE A 199 -5.97 -2.95 14.43
N VAL A 200 -5.35 -3.08 15.61
CA VAL A 200 -6.00 -3.62 16.80
C VAL A 200 -7.18 -2.74 17.19
N ILE A 201 -6.99 -1.41 17.31
CA ILE A 201 -8.07 -0.47 17.62
C ILE A 201 -9.17 -0.53 16.57
N GLN A 202 -8.81 -0.57 15.29
CA GLN A 202 -9.76 -0.65 14.20
C GLN A 202 -10.63 -1.93 14.30
N THR A 203 -10.02 -3.05 14.66
CA THR A 203 -10.73 -4.33 14.84
C THR A 203 -11.63 -4.29 16.07
N LEU A 204 -11.15 -3.76 17.20
CA LEU A 204 -11.95 -3.58 18.41
C LEU A 204 -13.12 -2.61 18.19
N SER A 205 -12.94 -1.60 17.33
CA SER A 205 -13.97 -0.60 17.02
C SER A 205 -15.23 -1.19 16.36
N ILE A 206 -15.12 -2.37 15.76
CA ILE A 206 -16.28 -3.08 15.19
C ILE A 206 -17.31 -3.36 16.30
N ALA A 207 -16.86 -3.72 17.49
CA ALA A 207 -17.73 -4.04 18.63
C ALA A 207 -18.46 -2.81 19.18
N PHE A 208 -17.95 -1.60 18.95
CA PHE A 208 -18.60 -0.35 19.36
C PHE A 208 -19.58 0.19 18.33
N SER A 209 -19.60 -0.36 17.11
CA SER A 209 -20.50 0.12 16.07
C SER A 209 -21.93 -0.36 16.30
N SER A 210 -22.89 0.56 16.19
CA SER A 210 -24.32 0.25 16.20
C SER A 210 -24.79 -0.50 14.94
N ARG A 211 -23.97 -0.57 13.88
CA ARG A 211 -24.28 -1.23 12.59
C ARG A 211 -23.18 -2.20 12.20
N LEU A 212 -23.19 -3.37 12.84
CA LEU A 212 -22.15 -4.39 12.69
C LEU A 212 -21.85 -4.74 11.23
N ALA A 213 -22.89 -4.93 10.39
CA ALA A 213 -22.69 -5.29 8.98
C ALA A 213 -21.93 -4.22 8.18
N LEU A 214 -22.27 -2.93 8.37
CA LEU A 214 -21.59 -1.83 7.70
C LEU A 214 -20.15 -1.66 8.21
N ALA A 215 -19.97 -1.76 9.53
CA ALA A 215 -18.67 -1.66 10.18
C ALA A 215 -17.72 -2.79 9.73
N SER A 216 -18.21 -4.03 9.72
CA SER A 216 -17.47 -5.19 9.20
C SER A 216 -17.12 -5.02 7.73
N ASN A 217 -18.04 -4.52 6.90
CA ASN A 217 -17.76 -4.27 5.48
C ASN A 217 -16.63 -3.23 5.31
N LYS A 218 -16.73 -2.09 6.00
CA LYS A 218 -15.68 -1.05 5.97
C LYS A 218 -14.35 -1.57 6.49
N TRP A 219 -14.35 -2.38 7.54
CA TRP A 219 -13.15 -3.01 8.07
C TRP A 219 -12.52 -3.95 7.03
N ILE A 220 -13.29 -4.83 6.39
CA ILE A 220 -12.80 -5.75 5.33
C ILE A 220 -12.20 -4.95 4.17
N VAL A 221 -12.91 -3.91 3.71
CA VAL A 221 -12.44 -3.03 2.63
C VAL A 221 -11.12 -2.38 3.01
N PHE A 222 -11.00 -1.86 4.24
CA PHE A 222 -9.77 -1.26 4.72
C PHE A 222 -8.64 -2.29 4.85
N GLN A 223 -8.89 -3.49 5.37
CA GLN A 223 -7.87 -4.54 5.46
C GLN A 223 -7.37 -4.95 4.08
N THR A 224 -8.26 -5.05 3.10
CA THR A 224 -7.92 -5.46 1.73
C THR A 224 -7.18 -4.35 0.98
N ASN A 225 -7.71 -3.12 1.02
CA ASN A 225 -7.22 -2.02 0.19
C ASN A 225 -6.09 -1.21 0.85
N CYS A 226 -5.91 -1.27 2.17
CA CYS A 226 -4.87 -0.51 2.86
C CYS A 226 -3.87 -1.47 3.54
N THR A 227 -4.33 -2.31 4.47
CA THR A 227 -3.44 -3.15 5.28
C THR A 227 -2.68 -4.18 4.46
N ALA A 228 -3.36 -4.96 3.62
CA ALA A 228 -2.71 -5.97 2.80
C ALA A 228 -1.74 -5.32 1.80
N ILE A 229 -2.13 -4.19 1.22
CA ILE A 229 -1.31 -3.44 0.27
C ILE A 229 -0.04 -2.94 0.94
N PHE A 230 -0.14 -2.40 2.15
CA PHE A 230 1.03 -2.05 2.94
C PHE A 230 2.02 -3.22 3.07
N PHE A 231 1.56 -4.42 3.43
CA PHE A 231 2.45 -5.58 3.54
C PHE A 231 3.06 -6.00 2.20
N VAL A 232 2.29 -5.96 1.11
CA VAL A 232 2.83 -6.20 -0.24
C VAL A 232 3.88 -5.14 -0.58
N SER A 233 3.64 -3.87 -0.30
CA SER A 233 4.58 -2.77 -0.53
C SER A 233 5.89 -2.98 0.24
N VAL A 234 5.81 -3.33 1.54
CA VAL A 234 7.01 -3.62 2.35
C VAL A 234 7.87 -4.68 1.68
N TYR A 235 7.27 -5.70 1.07
CA TYR A 235 8.02 -6.71 0.32
C TYR A 235 8.51 -6.21 -1.03
N VAL A 236 7.62 -5.75 -1.92
CA VAL A 236 7.96 -5.49 -3.32
C VAL A 236 8.96 -4.33 -3.45
N PHE A 237 8.90 -3.31 -2.58
CA PHE A 237 9.91 -2.24 -2.57
C PHE A 237 11.28 -2.67 -2.01
N THR A 238 11.40 -3.87 -1.44
CA THR A 238 12.73 -4.44 -1.14
C THR A 238 13.49 -4.86 -2.40
N ILE A 239 12.77 -5.04 -3.53
CA ILE A 239 13.35 -5.45 -4.81
C ILE A 239 14.07 -4.25 -5.45
N PRO A 240 15.36 -4.40 -5.83
CA PRO A 240 16.09 -3.34 -6.51
C PRO A 240 15.44 -2.94 -7.85
N GLY A 241 15.42 -1.65 -8.14
CA GLY A 241 14.82 -1.05 -9.34
C GLY A 241 13.29 -0.90 -9.28
N PHE A 242 12.60 -1.52 -8.31
CA PHE A 242 11.14 -1.50 -8.26
C PHE A 242 10.59 -0.11 -7.92
N VAL A 243 11.21 0.63 -6.99
CA VAL A 243 10.72 1.95 -6.59
C VAL A 243 10.73 2.95 -7.75
N GLU A 244 11.77 2.92 -8.59
CA GLU A 244 11.82 3.78 -9.77
C GLU A 244 10.75 3.41 -10.79
N ARG A 245 10.55 2.11 -11.04
CA ARG A 245 9.49 1.63 -11.95
C ARG A 245 8.11 2.05 -11.45
N TRP A 246 7.85 1.88 -10.16
CA TRP A 246 6.60 2.31 -9.52
C TRP A 246 6.39 3.82 -9.61
N ALA A 247 7.42 4.63 -9.32
CA ALA A 247 7.31 6.10 -9.41
C ALA A 247 7.06 6.57 -10.85
N ARG A 248 7.76 6.00 -11.83
CA ARG A 248 7.53 6.30 -13.26
C ARG A 248 6.12 5.90 -13.69
N MET A 249 5.64 4.74 -13.23
CA MET A 249 4.27 4.29 -13.51
C MET A 249 3.25 5.22 -12.86
N LEU A 250 3.42 5.60 -11.59
CA LEU A 250 2.53 6.56 -10.93
C LEU A 250 2.41 7.86 -11.72
N ILE A 251 3.55 8.46 -12.11
CA ILE A 251 3.54 9.70 -12.92
C ILE A 251 2.87 9.47 -14.28
N GLY A 252 3.16 8.36 -14.96
CA GLY A 252 2.51 8.00 -16.22
C GLY A 252 0.99 7.86 -16.10
N LEU A 253 0.51 7.22 -15.03
CA LEU A 253 -0.92 7.09 -14.75
C LEU A 253 -1.55 8.44 -14.41
N CYS A 254 -0.87 9.29 -13.63
CA CYS A 254 -1.35 10.65 -13.34
C CYS A 254 -1.43 11.49 -14.63
N TYR A 255 -0.51 11.33 -15.59
CA TYR A 255 -0.65 11.96 -16.91
C TYR A 255 -1.94 11.52 -17.63
N CYS A 256 -2.26 10.22 -17.62
CA CYS A 256 -3.53 9.74 -18.19
C CYS A 256 -4.74 10.35 -17.49
N VAL A 257 -4.73 10.44 -16.15
CA VAL A 257 -5.78 11.13 -15.39
C VAL A 257 -5.85 12.61 -15.76
N CYS A 258 -4.70 13.24 -16.00
CA CYS A 258 -4.67 14.63 -16.44
C CYS A 258 -5.31 14.79 -17.82
N PHE A 259 -4.96 13.96 -18.79
CA PHE A 259 -5.57 14.01 -20.12
C PHE A 259 -7.08 13.73 -20.08
N MET A 260 -7.53 12.77 -19.26
CA MET A 260 -8.95 12.53 -19.03
C MET A 260 -9.65 13.74 -18.41
N GLY A 261 -9.01 14.43 -17.46
CA GLY A 261 -9.56 15.65 -16.86
C GLY A 261 -9.60 16.85 -17.82
N LEU A 262 -8.61 16.97 -18.72
CA LEU A 262 -8.63 17.97 -19.79
C LEU A 262 -9.76 17.70 -20.78
N TRP A 263 -9.97 16.43 -21.14
CA TRP A 263 -11.08 16.03 -22.00
C TRP A 263 -12.43 16.34 -21.33
N GLU A 264 -12.61 15.94 -20.07
CA GLU A 264 -13.80 16.28 -19.28
C GLU A 264 -14.04 17.80 -19.23
N SER A 265 -12.98 18.59 -19.03
CA SER A 265 -13.08 20.05 -19.04
C SER A 265 -13.56 20.62 -20.38
N ALA A 266 -13.23 19.96 -21.49
CA ALA A 266 -13.63 20.40 -22.83
C ALA A 266 -15.11 20.10 -23.13
N ILE A 267 -15.64 19.00 -22.60
CA ILE A 267 -17.03 18.56 -22.83
C ILE A 267 -17.99 18.94 -21.68
N ALA A 268 -17.47 19.52 -20.58
CA ALA A 268 -18.19 19.91 -19.38
C ALA A 268 -19.06 18.79 -18.75
N THR A 269 -18.71 17.54 -19.03
CA THR A 269 -19.39 16.31 -18.58
C THR A 269 -18.36 15.19 -18.45
N LEU A 270 -18.71 14.12 -17.72
CA LEU A 270 -17.84 12.95 -17.63
C LEU A 270 -17.86 12.17 -18.95
N PRO A 271 -16.71 11.93 -19.61
CA PRO A 271 -16.67 11.35 -20.97
C PRO A 271 -17.37 10.00 -21.10
N TRP A 272 -17.36 9.19 -20.04
CA TRP A 272 -17.93 7.85 -20.02
C TRP A 272 -19.31 7.75 -19.36
N ALA A 273 -19.83 8.81 -18.72
CA ALA A 273 -21.04 8.70 -17.90
C ALA A 273 -22.27 8.22 -18.69
N GLU A 274 -22.41 8.67 -19.93
CA GLU A 274 -23.52 8.28 -20.82
C GLU A 274 -23.31 6.91 -21.48
N HIS A 275 -22.08 6.39 -21.44
CA HIS A 275 -21.66 5.20 -22.18
C HIS A 275 -21.47 3.96 -21.27
N ILE A 276 -21.87 4.03 -19.99
CA ILE A 276 -21.73 2.90 -19.05
C ILE A 276 -22.74 1.80 -19.41
N PRO A 277 -22.28 0.59 -19.79
CA PRO A 277 -23.17 -0.54 -20.04
C PRO A 277 -24.02 -0.87 -18.80
N SER A 278 -25.24 -1.36 -18.99
CA SER A 278 -26.13 -1.76 -17.88
C SER A 278 -25.50 -2.76 -16.90
N LEU A 279 -24.60 -3.63 -17.39
CA LEU A 279 -23.85 -4.58 -16.57
C LEU A 279 -22.88 -3.91 -15.57
N LEU A 280 -22.41 -2.70 -15.89
CA LEU A 280 -21.45 -1.92 -15.10
C LEU A 280 -22.12 -0.76 -14.34
N LYS A 281 -23.44 -0.63 -14.43
CA LYS A 281 -24.18 0.51 -13.91
C LYS A 281 -24.55 0.29 -12.45
N VAL A 282 -24.10 1.20 -11.60
CA VAL A 282 -24.44 1.28 -10.16
C VAL A 282 -25.73 2.09 -10.00
N ASP A 283 -26.37 1.97 -8.83
CA ASP A 283 -27.55 2.73 -8.40
C ASP A 283 -27.59 4.14 -8.99
N GLY A 284 -28.70 4.46 -9.66
CA GLY A 284 -28.91 5.76 -10.30
C GLY A 284 -28.69 6.92 -9.32
N GLU A 285 -29.15 6.78 -8.08
CA GLU A 285 -29.01 7.81 -7.05
C GLU A 285 -27.54 8.15 -6.70
N LEU A 286 -26.64 7.16 -6.76
CA LEU A 286 -25.22 7.37 -6.47
C LEU A 286 -24.54 8.07 -7.65
N ILE A 287 -24.86 7.67 -8.88
CA ILE A 287 -24.38 8.35 -10.09
C ILE A 287 -24.90 9.79 -10.11
N ASP A 288 -26.18 10.00 -9.84
CA ASP A 288 -26.81 11.33 -9.76
C ASP A 288 -26.18 12.16 -8.64
N SER A 289 -25.80 11.55 -7.51
CA SER A 289 -25.06 12.23 -6.44
C SER A 289 -23.66 12.69 -6.86
N LEU A 290 -22.96 11.88 -7.65
CA LEU A 290 -21.62 12.17 -8.16
C LEU A 290 -21.67 13.25 -9.25
N LEU A 291 -22.64 13.14 -10.17
CA LEU A 291 -22.90 14.14 -11.20
C LEU A 291 -23.35 15.46 -10.59
N ALA A 292 -24.22 15.44 -9.57
CA ALA A 292 -24.60 16.64 -8.83
C ALA A 292 -23.42 17.28 -8.08
N GLY A 293 -22.43 16.49 -7.66
CA GLY A 293 -21.19 16.98 -7.03
C GLY A 293 -20.21 17.66 -8.01
N SER A 294 -20.35 17.42 -9.31
CA SER A 294 -19.53 18.03 -10.37
C SER A 294 -19.90 19.49 -10.66
N ALA A 295 -21.15 19.89 -10.41
CA ALA A 295 -21.62 21.26 -10.58
C ALA A 295 -21.66 22.00 -9.23
N ARG A 296 -21.00 23.16 -9.11
CA ARG A 296 -21.14 23.99 -7.90
C ARG A 296 -22.50 24.68 -7.93
N SER A 297 -23.42 24.25 -7.09
CA SER A 297 -24.82 24.75 -7.03
C SER A 297 -24.95 26.28 -6.92
N ALA A 298 -23.93 26.98 -6.41
CA ALA A 298 -23.93 28.43 -6.25
C ALA A 298 -23.46 29.25 -7.47
N LEU A 299 -22.73 28.65 -8.43
CA LEU A 299 -22.11 29.38 -9.56
C LEU A 299 -22.34 28.73 -10.94
N GLY A 300 -22.90 27.52 -10.99
CA GLY A 300 -23.17 26.82 -12.26
C GLY A 300 -21.92 26.35 -13.04
N VAL A 301 -20.71 26.53 -12.47
CA VAL A 301 -19.46 26.14 -13.12
C VAL A 301 -19.14 24.67 -12.87
N HIS A 302 -18.87 23.94 -13.94
CA HIS A 302 -18.43 22.54 -13.94
C HIS A 302 -17.02 22.40 -13.34
N ARG A 303 -16.85 21.45 -12.41
CA ARG A 303 -15.57 21.16 -11.76
C ARG A 303 -15.06 19.79 -12.21
N VAL A 304 -13.84 19.80 -12.77
CA VAL A 304 -13.18 18.59 -13.25
C VAL A 304 -12.90 17.62 -12.10
N GLN A 305 -13.28 16.36 -12.26
CA GLN A 305 -13.01 15.29 -11.28
C GLN A 305 -12.27 14.08 -11.87
N SER A 306 -12.23 13.95 -13.19
CA SER A 306 -11.64 12.86 -13.96
C SER A 306 -12.13 11.49 -13.44
N THR A 307 -11.21 10.59 -13.12
CA THR A 307 -11.52 9.27 -12.58
C THR A 307 -11.86 9.27 -11.09
N ALA A 308 -11.64 10.38 -10.38
CA ALA A 308 -11.93 10.49 -8.96
C ALA A 308 -13.43 10.66 -8.69
N THR A 309 -13.87 10.30 -7.49
CA THR A 309 -15.25 10.51 -7.03
C THR A 309 -15.57 11.97 -6.76
N THR A 310 -14.56 12.81 -6.55
CA THR A 310 -14.72 14.25 -6.36
C THR A 310 -13.53 15.02 -6.93
N PRO A 311 -13.72 16.31 -7.28
CA PRO A 311 -12.63 17.20 -7.67
C PRO A 311 -11.51 17.32 -6.60
N LEU A 312 -11.87 17.17 -5.32
CA LEU A 312 -10.90 17.18 -4.22
C LEU A 312 -10.07 15.89 -4.20
N GLY A 313 -10.67 14.74 -4.50
CA GLY A 313 -9.96 13.47 -4.62
C GLY A 313 -8.96 13.47 -5.77
N LEU A 314 -9.31 14.08 -6.91
CA LEU A 314 -8.38 14.30 -8.03
C LEU A 314 -7.19 15.16 -7.58
N ALA A 315 -7.48 16.28 -6.94
CA ALA A 315 -6.46 17.20 -6.47
C ALA A 315 -5.52 16.57 -5.41
N GLU A 316 -6.06 15.73 -4.52
CA GLU A 316 -5.25 14.94 -3.58
C GLU A 316 -4.30 14.00 -4.32
N LEU A 317 -4.79 13.22 -5.29
CA LEU A 317 -3.96 12.29 -6.07
C LEU A 317 -2.81 13.03 -6.77
N LEU A 318 -3.11 14.13 -7.47
CA LEU A 318 -2.11 14.92 -8.18
C LEU A 318 -1.08 15.54 -7.23
N GLY A 319 -1.53 16.03 -6.06
CA GLY A 319 -0.68 16.57 -5.01
C GLY A 319 0.21 15.51 -4.35
N LEU A 320 -0.29 14.30 -4.13
CA LEU A 320 0.50 13.18 -3.58
C LEU A 320 1.58 12.69 -4.56
N ALA A 321 1.34 12.81 -5.88
CA ALA A 321 2.30 12.44 -6.92
C ALA A 321 3.36 13.54 -7.21
N ALA A 322 3.07 14.82 -6.89
CA ALA A 322 3.95 15.95 -7.18
C ALA A 322 5.39 15.83 -6.62
N PRO A 323 5.64 15.32 -5.39
CA PRO A 323 7.00 15.12 -4.90
C PRO A 323 7.82 14.19 -5.79
N PHE A 324 7.20 13.16 -6.37
CA PHE A 324 7.89 12.22 -7.26
C PHE A 324 8.23 12.87 -8.60
N ALA A 325 7.33 13.70 -9.14
CA ALA A 325 7.60 14.47 -10.36
C ALA A 325 8.74 15.48 -10.15
N LEU A 326 8.75 16.20 -9.02
CA LEU A 326 9.85 17.08 -8.61
C LEU A 326 11.16 16.31 -8.51
N HIS A 327 11.12 15.14 -7.87
CA HIS A 327 12.30 14.28 -7.77
C HIS A 327 12.82 13.87 -9.13
N MET A 328 11.95 13.43 -10.04
CA MET A 328 12.34 13.06 -11.40
C MET A 328 12.92 14.24 -12.18
N ALA A 329 12.32 15.45 -12.06
CA ALA A 329 12.80 16.67 -12.69
C ALA A 329 14.23 17.07 -12.26
N MET A 330 14.52 16.91 -10.97
CA MET A 330 15.78 17.35 -10.34
C MET A 330 16.85 16.25 -10.25
N SER A 331 16.48 14.98 -10.41
CA SER A 331 17.39 13.84 -10.36
C SER A 331 18.36 13.81 -11.55
N ARG A 332 19.47 13.07 -11.42
CA ARG A 332 20.47 12.86 -12.48
C ARG A 332 20.03 11.85 -13.56
N GLY A 333 18.72 11.66 -13.75
CA GLY A 333 18.17 10.73 -14.72
C GLY A 333 18.29 11.21 -16.18
N PRO A 334 17.88 10.36 -17.14
CA PRO A 334 17.83 10.74 -18.55
C PRO A 334 16.91 11.94 -18.77
N ALA A 335 17.25 12.78 -19.76
CA ALA A 335 16.60 14.07 -19.99
C ALA A 335 15.07 13.96 -20.15
N TYR A 336 14.58 12.92 -20.82
CA TYR A 336 13.13 12.73 -21.01
C TYR A 336 12.36 12.56 -19.70
N LEU A 337 12.92 11.87 -18.69
CA LEU A 337 12.28 11.75 -17.37
C LEU A 337 12.28 13.09 -16.63
N ARG A 338 13.31 13.90 -16.83
CA ARG A 338 13.41 15.22 -16.22
C ARG A 338 12.37 16.18 -16.82
N VAL A 339 12.26 16.18 -18.15
CA VAL A 339 11.24 16.95 -18.87
C VAL A 339 9.84 16.47 -18.48
N ALA A 340 9.61 15.16 -18.43
CA ALA A 340 8.32 14.60 -17.99
C ALA A 340 7.98 14.99 -16.54
N GLY A 341 8.95 15.01 -15.61
CA GLY A 341 8.70 15.52 -14.26
C GLY A 341 8.39 17.02 -14.24
N ALA A 342 9.12 17.81 -15.03
CA ALA A 342 8.97 19.27 -15.08
C ALA A 342 7.63 19.71 -15.72
N VAL A 343 7.18 19.02 -16.78
CA VAL A 343 5.90 19.28 -17.46
C VAL A 343 4.70 18.83 -16.64
N TYR A 344 4.87 17.82 -15.78
CA TYR A 344 3.78 17.31 -14.95
C TYR A 344 3.28 18.38 -13.95
N LEU A 345 4.19 19.16 -13.36
CA LEU A 345 3.85 20.15 -12.35
C LEU A 345 2.90 21.26 -12.85
N PRO A 346 3.17 21.96 -13.98
CA PRO A 346 2.23 22.93 -14.52
C PRO A 346 0.93 22.28 -15.01
N LEU A 347 0.98 21.06 -15.56
CA LEU A 347 -0.23 20.34 -15.96
C LEU A 347 -1.12 19.99 -14.76
N ALA A 348 -0.53 19.46 -13.69
CA ALA A 348 -1.22 19.17 -12.44
C ALA A 348 -1.79 20.44 -11.81
N LEU A 349 -1.03 21.53 -11.79
CA LEU A 349 -1.51 22.84 -11.32
C LEU A 349 -2.70 23.31 -12.14
N TYR A 350 -2.62 23.25 -13.47
CA TYR A 350 -3.70 23.68 -14.36
C TYR A 350 -5.00 22.90 -14.09
N LEU A 351 -4.91 21.57 -13.94
CA LEU A 351 -6.09 20.77 -13.60
C LEU A 351 -6.61 20.99 -12.19
N ILE A 352 -5.73 21.22 -11.21
CA ILE A 352 -6.14 21.59 -9.85
C ILE A 352 -6.94 22.92 -9.87
N LEU A 353 -6.55 23.86 -10.74
CA LEU A 353 -7.28 25.11 -10.94
C LEU A 353 -8.65 24.87 -11.60
N LEU A 354 -8.74 23.98 -12.60
CA LEU A 354 -10.00 23.57 -13.23
C LEU A 354 -10.91 22.77 -12.29
N ALA A 355 -10.34 21.98 -11.38
CA ALA A 355 -11.06 21.29 -10.32
C ALA A 355 -11.54 22.26 -9.20
N ASP A 356 -11.11 23.53 -9.24
CA ASP A 356 -11.31 24.56 -8.21
C ASP A 356 -11.04 24.03 -6.79
N SER A 357 -9.93 23.32 -6.62
CA SER A 357 -9.57 22.64 -5.37
C SER A 357 -8.43 23.38 -4.65
N ARG A 358 -8.78 24.14 -3.60
CA ARG A 358 -7.78 24.84 -2.74
C ARG A 358 -6.80 23.86 -2.11
N LEU A 359 -7.32 22.69 -1.72
CA LEU A 359 -6.57 21.56 -1.21
C LEU A 359 -5.40 21.19 -2.12
N GLY A 360 -5.67 21.09 -3.43
CA GLY A 360 -4.65 20.73 -4.41
C GLY A 360 -3.55 21.77 -4.52
N ILE A 361 -3.91 23.06 -4.47
CA ILE A 361 -2.93 24.16 -4.51
C ILE A 361 -2.02 24.09 -3.29
N VAL A 362 -2.61 23.95 -2.09
CA VAL A 362 -1.84 23.82 -0.84
C VAL A 362 -0.96 22.57 -0.86
N ALA A 363 -1.46 21.43 -1.36
CA ALA A 363 -0.69 20.20 -1.49
C ALA A 363 0.48 20.34 -2.47
N LEU A 364 0.27 20.99 -3.61
CA LEU A 364 1.31 21.22 -4.61
C LEU A 364 2.38 22.20 -4.10
N MET A 365 1.96 23.31 -3.49
CA MET A 365 2.88 24.26 -2.86
C MET A 365 3.66 23.61 -1.73
N GLY A 366 2.99 22.87 -0.84
CA GLY A 366 3.62 22.09 0.22
C GLY A 366 4.64 21.09 -0.33
N SER A 367 4.30 20.38 -1.42
CA SER A 367 5.24 19.50 -2.12
C SER A 367 6.48 20.23 -2.59
N VAL A 368 6.32 21.34 -3.33
CA VAL A 368 7.44 22.11 -3.90
C VAL A 368 8.33 22.64 -2.79
N MET A 369 7.74 23.26 -1.77
CA MET A 369 8.49 23.92 -0.69
C MET A 369 9.21 22.91 0.19
N ALA A 370 8.53 21.87 0.67
CA ALA A 370 9.14 20.85 1.50
C ALA A 370 10.22 20.07 0.75
N TYR A 371 9.96 19.72 -0.53
CA TYR A 371 10.96 19.05 -1.35
C TYR A 371 12.19 19.94 -1.60
N ALA A 372 11.99 21.20 -2.00
CA ALA A 372 13.08 22.14 -2.24
C ALA A 372 13.93 22.36 -0.99
N LEU A 373 13.32 22.53 0.18
CA LEU A 373 14.04 22.69 1.45
C LEU A 373 14.93 21.49 1.76
N ILE A 374 14.37 20.27 1.71
CA ILE A 374 15.12 19.07 2.06
C ILE A 374 16.21 18.82 1.01
N TRP A 375 15.90 18.99 -0.28
CA TRP A 375 16.87 18.84 -1.36
C TRP A 375 18.02 19.85 -1.23
N ALA A 376 17.73 21.14 -0.99
CA ALA A 376 18.74 22.17 -0.79
C ALA A 376 19.62 21.86 0.44
N SER A 377 19.00 21.38 1.52
CA SER A 377 19.72 20.95 2.73
C SER A 377 20.68 19.79 2.45
N LEU A 378 20.25 18.80 1.65
CA LEU A 378 21.10 17.68 1.24
C LEU A 378 22.23 18.14 0.31
N LEU A 379 21.94 19.04 -0.62
CA LEU A 379 22.92 19.59 -1.55
C LEU A 379 24.02 20.35 -0.80
N TRP A 380 23.67 21.17 0.19
CA TRP A 380 24.64 21.90 1.01
C TRP A 380 25.55 20.95 1.78
N ARG A 381 24.98 19.88 2.35
CA ARG A 381 25.75 18.86 3.06
C ARG A 381 26.69 18.06 2.15
N ARG A 382 26.31 17.82 0.89
CA ARG A 382 27.15 17.10 -0.08
C ARG A 382 28.26 17.99 -0.64
N ASN A 383 27.94 19.24 -0.94
CA ASN A 383 28.83 20.17 -1.61
C ASN A 383 29.09 21.39 -0.70
N ARG A 384 29.98 21.27 0.28
CA ARG A 384 30.31 22.37 1.21
C ARG A 384 30.84 23.63 0.52
N ASN A 385 31.43 23.48 -0.67
CA ASN A 385 32.01 24.58 -1.44
C ASN A 385 30.98 25.29 -2.36
N SER A 386 29.77 24.76 -2.48
CA SER A 386 28.73 25.36 -3.32
C SER A 386 28.04 26.48 -2.57
N LEU A 387 28.12 27.73 -3.05
CA LEU A 387 27.41 28.87 -2.47
C LEU A 387 25.88 28.81 -2.66
N LEU A 388 25.42 28.15 -3.72
CA LEU A 388 24.00 28.09 -4.09
C LEU A 388 23.14 27.33 -3.08
N ALA A 389 23.67 26.27 -2.48
CA ALA A 389 22.93 25.42 -1.55
C ALA A 389 22.66 26.08 -0.18
N PRO A 390 23.65 26.66 0.53
CA PRO A 390 23.40 27.45 1.73
C PRO A 390 22.51 28.65 1.43
N ALA A 391 22.70 29.33 0.29
CA ALA A 391 21.84 30.44 -0.11
C ALA A 391 20.37 30.03 -0.20
N MET A 392 20.04 28.90 -0.84
CA MET A 392 18.65 28.40 -0.91
C MET A 392 18.09 28.01 0.45
N VAL A 393 18.88 27.38 1.32
CA VAL A 393 18.41 26.97 2.67
C VAL A 393 18.17 28.20 3.55
N LEU A 394 19.08 29.18 3.52
CA LEU A 394 18.95 30.42 4.30
C LEU A 394 17.87 31.36 3.73
N ALA A 395 17.64 31.33 2.41
CA ALA A 395 16.55 32.07 1.77
C ALA A 395 15.19 31.41 2.00
N TYR A 396 15.14 30.12 2.39
CA TYR A 396 13.88 29.39 2.53
C TYR A 396 12.88 30.03 3.50
N PRO A 397 13.25 30.48 4.72
CA PRO A 397 12.32 31.18 5.60
C PRO A 397 11.74 32.45 4.97
N VAL A 398 12.57 33.19 4.21
CA VAL A 398 12.13 34.40 3.48
C VAL A 398 11.18 34.01 2.35
N LEU A 399 11.52 33.01 1.53
CA LEU A 399 10.64 32.51 0.47
C LEU A 399 9.32 31.98 1.02
N LEU A 400 9.35 31.27 2.15
CA LEU A 400 8.16 30.78 2.85
C LEU A 400 7.32 31.95 3.36
N ALA A 401 7.93 32.91 4.05
CA ALA A 401 7.23 34.10 4.52
C ALA A 401 6.64 34.91 3.36
N MET A 402 7.40 35.14 2.30
CA MET A 402 6.95 35.83 1.09
C MET A 402 5.82 35.07 0.39
N THR A 403 5.88 33.73 0.33
CA THR A 403 4.81 32.91 -0.23
C THR A 403 3.54 33.05 0.59
N VAL A 404 3.65 32.93 1.92
CA VAL A 404 2.52 33.11 2.84
C VAL A 404 1.95 34.53 2.72
N LEU A 405 2.79 35.56 2.75
CA LEU A 405 2.37 36.96 2.56
C LEU A 405 1.70 37.18 1.20
N ALA A 406 2.23 36.60 0.12
CA ALA A 406 1.64 36.67 -1.21
C ALA A 406 0.24 36.02 -1.24
N THR A 407 0.01 34.96 -0.47
CA THR A 407 -1.34 34.38 -0.33
C THR A 407 -2.32 35.31 0.39
N PHE A 408 -1.87 36.29 1.16
CA PHE A 408 -2.75 37.29 1.78
C PHE A 408 -2.87 38.57 0.95
N ALA A 409 -1.77 39.02 0.33
CA ALA A 409 -1.68 40.30 -0.36
C ALA A 409 -2.29 40.27 -1.77
N VAL A 410 -2.13 39.17 -2.50
CA VAL A 410 -2.63 39.06 -3.88
C VAL A 410 -4.05 38.51 -3.84
N GLY A 411 -5.06 39.35 -4.15
CA GLY A 411 -6.48 38.98 -4.08
C GLY A 411 -6.81 37.65 -4.77
N ALA A 412 -6.28 37.41 -5.97
CA ALA A 412 -6.47 36.14 -6.69
C ALA A 412 -5.87 34.92 -5.95
N LEU A 413 -4.67 35.04 -5.39
CA LEU A 413 -4.05 33.96 -4.59
C LEU A 413 -4.79 33.78 -3.27
N ARG A 414 -5.23 34.88 -2.65
CA ARG A 414 -6.03 34.85 -1.42
C ARG A 414 -7.33 34.12 -1.63
N ASP A 415 -8.04 34.42 -2.71
CA ASP A 415 -9.33 33.79 -2.99
C ASP A 415 -9.15 32.31 -3.38
N LYS A 416 -8.00 31.94 -3.96
CA LYS A 416 -7.67 30.53 -4.30
C LYS A 416 -7.11 29.72 -3.12
N VAL A 417 -6.37 30.32 -2.19
CA VAL A 417 -5.78 29.63 -1.02
C VAL A 417 -6.71 29.71 0.20
N TRP A 418 -7.12 30.91 0.58
CA TRP A 418 -7.94 31.18 1.76
C TRP A 418 -9.45 31.14 1.45
N GLY A 419 -9.85 31.52 0.23
CA GLY A 419 -11.25 31.51 -0.22
C GLY A 419 -11.89 32.90 -0.25
N GLY A 420 -12.85 33.10 -1.16
CA GLY A 420 -13.76 34.25 -1.19
C GLY A 420 -15.10 34.02 -0.47
N GLY A 421 -16.11 34.84 -0.76
CA GLY A 421 -17.43 34.78 -0.10
C GLY A 421 -18.19 33.44 -0.29
N ALA A 422 -18.19 32.88 -1.50
CA ALA A 422 -18.84 31.59 -1.79
C ALA A 422 -18.16 30.39 -1.10
N GLN A 423 -16.93 30.59 -0.63
CA GLN A 423 -16.05 29.60 -0.03
C GLN A 423 -16.11 29.59 1.50
N GLN A 424 -16.74 30.60 2.09
CA GLN A 424 -16.90 30.80 3.53
C GLN A 424 -17.86 29.77 4.14
N ALA A 425 -18.90 29.38 3.41
CA ALA A 425 -19.87 28.35 3.83
C ALA A 425 -19.20 27.00 4.18
N SER A 426 -18.20 26.56 3.42
CA SER A 426 -17.47 25.32 3.72
C SER A 426 -16.54 25.45 4.93
N THR A 427 -15.98 26.64 5.18
CA THR A 427 -15.14 26.89 6.36
C THR A 427 -16.01 26.94 7.62
N GLU A 428 -17.17 27.57 7.53
CA GLU A 428 -18.15 27.62 8.61
C GLU A 428 -18.74 26.25 8.92
N SER A 429 -19.11 25.48 7.88
CA SER A 429 -19.57 24.09 8.02
C SER A 429 -18.54 23.24 8.78
N ARG A 430 -17.24 23.41 8.49
CA ARG A 430 -16.16 22.75 9.23
C ARG A 430 -16.09 23.17 10.70
N LYS A 431 -16.23 24.46 11.00
CA LYS A 431 -16.26 24.95 12.39
C LYS A 431 -17.42 24.34 13.17
N ILE A 432 -18.59 24.25 12.54
CA ILE A 432 -19.79 23.60 13.12
C ILE A 432 -19.55 22.09 13.31
N GLN A 433 -18.98 21.40 12.32
CA GLN A 433 -18.65 19.98 12.45
C GLN A 433 -17.70 19.74 13.64
N TRP A 434 -16.70 20.60 13.86
CA TRP A 434 -15.81 20.52 15.01
C TRP A 434 -16.51 20.81 16.34
N SER A 435 -17.36 21.84 16.41
CA SER A 435 -18.11 22.15 17.64
C SER A 435 -19.08 21.02 18.01
N LEU A 436 -19.65 20.34 17.02
CA LEU A 436 -20.49 19.16 17.21
C LEU A 436 -19.70 17.89 17.55
N ALA A 437 -18.46 17.76 17.07
CA ALA A 437 -17.62 16.59 17.31
C ALA A 437 -17.01 16.59 18.72
N TRP A 438 -16.61 17.74 19.24
CA TRP A 438 -15.92 17.86 20.53
C TRP A 438 -16.66 17.26 21.73
N PRO A 439 -17.94 17.62 22.00
CA PRO A 439 -18.68 17.03 23.12
C PRO A 439 -18.86 15.51 22.96
N ARG A 440 -19.02 15.02 21.73
CA ARG A 440 -19.19 13.59 21.45
C ARG A 440 -17.89 12.80 21.58
N LEU A 441 -16.76 13.44 21.31
CA LEU A 441 -15.44 12.85 21.55
C LEU A 441 -15.19 12.65 23.04
N PHE A 442 -15.53 13.63 23.88
CA PHE A 442 -15.33 13.49 25.33
C PHE A 442 -16.27 12.50 25.99
N HIS A 443 -17.48 12.33 25.45
CA HIS A 443 -18.38 11.29 25.92
C HIS A 443 -17.88 9.87 25.60
N ALA A 444 -17.22 9.68 24.45
CA ALA A 444 -16.65 8.40 24.05
C ALA A 444 -15.23 8.56 23.49
N PRO A 445 -14.21 8.72 24.36
CA PRO A 445 -12.83 9.01 23.93
C PRO A 445 -12.18 7.86 23.16
N TRP A 446 -12.78 6.66 23.25
CA TRP A 446 -12.36 5.43 22.57
C TRP A 446 -12.92 5.28 21.15
N GLY A 447 -13.83 6.17 20.73
CA GLY A 447 -14.50 6.12 19.44
C GLY A 447 -15.88 5.46 19.48
N HIS A 448 -16.65 5.65 18.41
CA HIS A 448 -18.03 5.18 18.21
C HIS A 448 -18.13 3.99 17.25
N GLY A 449 -17.00 3.51 16.73
CA GLY A 449 -16.91 2.40 15.80
C GLY A 449 -16.72 2.84 14.35
N ILE A 450 -16.04 2.01 13.57
CA ILE A 450 -15.71 2.28 12.17
C ILE A 450 -16.95 2.60 11.33
N GLY A 451 -16.94 3.77 10.70
CA GLY A 451 -18.00 4.23 9.82
C GLY A 451 -19.21 4.87 10.49
N GLU A 452 -19.16 5.14 11.80
CA GLU A 452 -20.24 5.83 12.52
C GLU A 452 -20.06 7.35 12.58
N ALA A 453 -18.86 7.89 12.30
CA ALA A 453 -18.53 9.31 12.44
C ALA A 453 -19.60 10.29 11.90
N SER A 454 -20.02 10.13 10.65
CA SER A 454 -20.99 11.05 10.03
C SER A 454 -22.36 11.00 10.71
N ARG A 455 -22.77 9.83 11.21
CA ARG A 455 -24.05 9.64 11.89
C ARG A 455 -23.98 10.17 13.32
N THR A 456 -22.91 9.85 14.03
CA THR A 456 -22.67 10.31 15.39
C THR A 456 -22.69 11.83 15.46
N ILE A 457 -22.03 12.52 14.53
CA ILE A 457 -22.03 13.98 14.47
C ILE A 457 -23.40 14.54 14.08
N GLY A 458 -24.13 13.84 13.20
CA GLY A 458 -25.45 14.26 12.74
C GLY A 458 -25.44 15.56 11.94
N PHE A 459 -24.30 15.97 11.39
CA PHE A 459 -24.22 17.13 10.52
C PHE A 459 -24.78 16.75 9.15
N VAL A 460 -25.79 17.50 8.70
CA VAL A 460 -26.47 17.29 7.42
C VAL A 460 -26.24 18.53 6.57
N SER A 461 -25.74 18.33 5.36
CA SER A 461 -25.60 19.40 4.37
C SER A 461 -26.98 19.94 3.94
N PRO A 462 -27.06 21.13 3.32
CA PRO A 462 -28.32 21.66 2.78
C PRO A 462 -29.04 20.71 1.81
N ASN A 463 -28.31 19.77 1.20
CA ASN A 463 -28.82 18.75 0.30
C ASN A 463 -29.36 17.50 1.04
N GLY A 464 -29.54 17.55 2.36
CA GLY A 464 -30.09 16.44 3.15
C GLY A 464 -29.12 15.26 3.39
N ARG A 465 -27.87 15.35 2.92
CA ARG A 465 -26.87 14.27 3.05
C ARG A 465 -25.88 14.53 4.18
N GLY A 466 -25.60 13.51 4.97
CA GLY A 466 -24.57 13.53 6.00
C GLY A 466 -23.18 13.53 5.37
N THR A 467 -22.43 14.61 5.58
CA THR A 467 -21.07 14.76 5.03
C THR A 467 -20.12 15.26 6.12
N LEU A 468 -18.91 14.74 6.11
CA LEU A 468 -17.81 15.28 6.90
C LEU A 468 -16.76 15.83 5.96
N ASP A 469 -16.18 16.97 6.30
CA ASP A 469 -15.19 17.61 5.45
C ASP A 469 -13.76 17.19 5.86
N SER A 470 -13.55 16.88 7.14
CA SER A 470 -12.22 16.55 7.69
C SER A 470 -12.09 15.07 8.02
N TYR A 471 -11.01 14.43 7.56
CA TYR A 471 -10.71 13.06 7.96
C TYR A 471 -10.21 12.99 9.41
N TYR A 472 -9.74 14.10 9.98
CA TYR A 472 -9.34 14.15 11.38
C TYR A 472 -10.53 13.86 12.29
N ILE A 473 -11.65 14.52 12.00
CA ILE A 473 -12.92 14.28 12.67
C ILE A 473 -13.37 12.84 12.47
N THR A 474 -13.26 12.32 11.25
CA THR A 474 -13.67 10.94 10.93
C THR A 474 -12.90 9.93 11.78
N ILE A 475 -11.57 10.05 11.84
CA ILE A 475 -10.73 9.15 12.65
C ILE A 475 -10.98 9.32 14.16
N LEU A 476 -11.12 10.57 14.64
CA LEU A 476 -11.42 10.83 16.06
C LEU A 476 -12.75 10.22 16.48
N MET A 477 -13.78 10.32 15.64
CA MET A 477 -15.09 9.77 15.95
C MET A 477 -15.13 8.25 15.81
N ASP A 478 -14.51 7.68 14.77
CA ASP A 478 -14.55 6.23 14.53
C ASP A 478 -13.65 5.45 15.51
N PHE A 479 -12.46 5.97 15.82
CA PHE A 479 -11.40 5.24 16.52
C PHE A 479 -10.88 5.93 17.80
N GLY A 480 -11.44 7.09 18.16
CA GLY A 480 -11.05 7.83 19.36
C GLY A 480 -9.71 8.55 19.27
N ILE A 481 -9.29 9.14 20.39
CA ILE A 481 -8.05 9.93 20.49
C ILE A 481 -6.83 9.02 20.26
N LEU A 482 -6.84 7.82 20.82
CA LEU A 482 -5.73 6.87 20.66
C LEU A 482 -5.61 6.42 19.21
N GLY A 483 -6.72 6.06 18.56
CA GLY A 483 -6.74 5.71 17.13
C GLY A 483 -6.20 6.85 16.26
N PHE A 484 -6.57 8.09 16.57
CA PHE A 484 -6.04 9.28 15.89
C PHE A 484 -4.52 9.43 16.02
N ILE A 485 -3.99 9.32 17.24
CA ILE A 485 -2.55 9.42 17.49
C ILE A 485 -1.79 8.31 16.76
N LEU A 486 -2.28 7.07 16.78
CA LEU A 486 -1.63 5.96 16.09
C LEU A 486 -1.69 6.12 14.57
N PHE A 487 -2.84 6.52 14.02
CA PHE A 487 -3.04 6.68 12.58
C PHE A 487 -2.19 7.79 11.99
N TYR A 488 -2.26 9.02 12.53
CA TYR A 488 -1.44 10.12 12.01
C TYR A 488 0.02 10.01 12.45
N GLY A 489 0.25 9.46 13.65
CA GLY A 489 1.58 9.20 14.18
C GLY A 489 2.41 8.28 13.30
N MET A 490 1.83 7.21 12.73
CA MET A 490 2.59 6.32 11.84
C MET A 490 3.08 7.03 10.57
N PHE A 491 2.25 7.89 9.95
CA PHE A 491 2.66 8.63 8.75
C PHE A 491 3.75 9.66 9.06
N LEU A 492 3.58 10.43 10.13
CA LEU A 492 4.58 11.42 10.57
C LEU A 492 5.89 10.75 11.00
N ARG A 493 5.80 9.61 11.71
CA ARG A 493 6.97 8.82 12.13
C ARG A 493 7.76 8.33 10.93
N LEU A 494 7.11 7.76 9.92
CA LEU A 494 7.81 7.26 8.74
C LEU A 494 8.30 8.37 7.82
N ALA A 495 7.58 9.48 7.69
CA ALA A 495 8.09 10.65 6.99
C ALA A 495 9.38 11.16 7.65
N TRP A 496 9.39 11.25 8.98
CA TRP A 496 10.57 11.62 9.76
C TRP A 496 11.70 10.59 9.61
N THR A 497 11.43 9.30 9.77
CA THR A 497 12.44 8.24 9.62
C THR A 497 13.04 8.23 8.21
N GLY A 498 12.20 8.33 7.17
CA GLY A 498 12.63 8.39 5.78
C GLY A 498 13.49 9.63 5.52
N GLY A 499 13.03 10.81 5.92
CA GLY A 499 13.79 12.05 5.82
C GLY A 499 15.13 11.99 6.56
N LYS A 500 15.12 11.49 7.80
CA LYS A 500 16.32 11.26 8.62
C LYS A 500 17.28 10.28 7.94
N ALA A 501 16.79 9.19 7.37
CA ALA A 501 17.59 8.20 6.66
C ALA A 501 18.28 8.82 5.43
N VAL A 502 17.58 9.65 4.65
CA VAL A 502 18.19 10.38 3.53
C VAL A 502 19.30 11.31 4.01
N VAL A 503 19.06 12.05 5.09
CA VAL A 503 20.00 13.03 5.64
C VAL A 503 21.25 12.37 6.26
N GLN A 504 21.07 11.25 6.96
CA GLN A 504 22.14 10.58 7.71
C GLN A 504 22.92 9.57 6.87
N LEU A 505 22.23 8.72 6.10
CA LEU A 505 22.83 7.63 5.35
C LEU A 505 23.31 8.07 3.97
N LYS A 506 22.87 9.23 3.49
CA LYS A 506 23.20 9.78 2.17
C LYS A 506 23.05 8.73 1.05
N PRO A 507 21.86 8.11 0.94
CA PRO A 507 21.63 7.06 -0.03
C PRO A 507 21.88 7.57 -1.46
N GLU A 508 22.40 6.69 -2.32
CA GLU A 508 22.60 6.95 -3.74
C GLU A 508 21.59 6.17 -4.59
N GLY A 509 21.43 6.61 -5.85
CA GLY A 509 20.52 5.98 -6.82
C GLY A 509 19.06 6.00 -6.37
N GLU A 510 18.37 4.89 -6.55
CA GLU A 510 16.92 4.78 -6.31
C GLU A 510 16.50 4.99 -4.85
N LEU A 511 17.40 4.81 -3.89
CA LEU A 511 17.10 5.00 -2.47
C LEU A 511 16.88 6.48 -2.10
N THR A 512 17.26 7.40 -2.99
CA THR A 512 16.89 8.82 -2.88
C THR A 512 15.38 9.05 -2.99
N MET A 513 14.60 8.07 -3.47
CA MET A 513 13.13 8.08 -3.47
C MET A 513 12.51 8.12 -2.06
N LEU A 514 13.28 7.87 -0.99
CA LEU A 514 12.84 8.14 0.38
C LEU A 514 12.45 9.61 0.59
N LEU A 515 13.07 10.53 -0.16
CA LEU A 515 12.77 11.97 -0.08
C LEU A 515 11.34 12.30 -0.56
N PRO A 516 10.95 12.01 -1.81
CA PRO A 516 9.58 12.28 -2.26
C PRO A 516 8.53 11.50 -1.47
N LEU A 517 8.86 10.30 -0.98
CA LEU A 517 7.98 9.55 -0.07
C LEU A 517 7.71 10.32 1.23
N ALA A 518 8.76 10.80 1.90
CA ALA A 518 8.61 11.56 3.15
C ALA A 518 7.77 12.84 2.94
N VAL A 519 8.01 13.57 1.85
CA VAL A 519 7.23 14.77 1.52
C VAL A 519 5.77 14.43 1.22
N SER A 520 5.50 13.37 0.46
CA SER A 520 4.15 12.95 0.12
C SER A 520 3.35 12.50 1.36
N LEU A 521 4.00 11.78 2.30
CA LEU A 521 3.38 11.41 3.57
C LEU A 521 3.05 12.62 4.45
N ILE A 522 3.89 13.66 4.48
CA ILE A 522 3.56 14.92 5.19
C ILE A 522 2.37 15.60 4.53
N ASN A 523 2.37 15.68 3.20
CA ASN A 523 1.27 16.28 2.45
C ASN A 523 -0.05 15.55 2.67
N PHE A 524 -0.03 14.22 2.75
CA PHE A 524 -1.21 13.44 3.10
C PHE A 524 -1.82 13.90 4.44
N VAL A 525 -1.00 14.03 5.49
CA VAL A 525 -1.46 14.48 6.81
C VAL A 525 -2.10 15.88 6.71
N ILE A 526 -1.44 16.81 6.01
CA ILE A 526 -1.96 18.17 5.80
C ILE A 526 -3.29 18.14 5.04
N ILE A 527 -3.38 17.36 3.97
CA ILE A 527 -4.58 17.23 3.14
C ILE A 527 -5.77 16.70 3.96
N LYS A 528 -5.54 15.68 4.80
CA LYS A 528 -6.58 15.04 5.61
C LYS A 528 -7.16 15.93 6.71
N SER A 529 -6.51 17.05 7.03
CA SER A 529 -7.08 18.07 7.92
C SER A 529 -8.35 18.70 7.36
N VAL A 530 -8.51 18.76 6.04
CA VAL A 530 -9.61 19.46 5.35
C VAL A 530 -10.33 18.60 4.30
N PHE A 531 -9.94 17.34 4.13
CA PHE A 531 -10.57 16.41 3.19
C PHE A 531 -10.77 15.02 3.82
N SER A 532 -11.99 14.49 3.78
CA SER A 532 -12.39 13.27 4.49
C SER A 532 -12.43 11.98 3.68
N GLN A 533 -12.36 12.04 2.34
CA GLN A 533 -12.57 10.83 1.53
C GLN A 533 -11.37 9.89 1.61
N ASP A 534 -11.61 8.59 1.47
CA ASP A 534 -10.61 7.53 1.63
C ASP A 534 -10.13 6.91 0.32
N ALA A 535 -10.60 7.42 -0.83
CA ALA A 535 -10.32 6.88 -2.16
C ALA A 535 -8.81 6.69 -2.44
N ASN A 536 -7.96 7.65 -2.02
CA ASN A 536 -6.52 7.61 -2.24
C ASN A 536 -5.73 6.98 -1.08
N HIS A 537 -6.37 6.49 -0.02
CA HIS A 537 -5.63 5.85 1.09
C HIS A 537 -4.79 4.66 0.65
N PRO A 538 -5.24 3.76 -0.25
CA PRO A 538 -4.41 2.66 -0.72
C PRO A 538 -3.05 3.13 -1.25
N LEU A 539 -3.01 4.22 -2.01
CA LEU A 539 -1.78 4.82 -2.53
C LEU A 539 -0.84 5.28 -1.42
N VAL A 540 -1.38 5.84 -0.34
CA VAL A 540 -0.60 6.33 0.79
C VAL A 540 -0.08 5.17 1.64
N PHE A 541 -0.86 4.09 1.81
CA PHE A 541 -0.39 2.87 2.44
C PHE A 541 0.69 2.17 1.59
N MET A 542 0.65 2.31 0.26
CA MET A 542 1.75 1.89 -0.60
C MET A 542 3.05 2.66 -0.30
N MET A 543 2.94 3.99 -0.15
CA MET A 543 4.07 4.85 0.22
C MET A 543 4.60 4.56 1.64
N LEU A 544 3.69 4.25 2.58
CA LEU A 544 4.02 3.85 3.94
C LEU A 544 4.88 2.57 3.93
N GLY A 545 4.46 1.53 3.19
CA GLY A 545 5.23 0.30 3.05
C GLY A 545 6.55 0.49 2.31
N ALA A 546 6.57 1.34 1.26
CA ALA A 546 7.80 1.75 0.57
C ALA A 546 8.81 2.38 1.52
N SER A 547 8.35 3.22 2.45
CA SER A 547 9.21 3.92 3.41
C SER A 547 9.93 2.96 4.35
N PHE A 548 9.25 1.90 4.84
CA PHE A 548 9.91 0.82 5.59
C PHE A 548 10.96 0.11 4.73
N ALA A 549 10.57 -0.35 3.55
CA ALA A 549 11.42 -1.14 2.65
C ALA A 549 12.70 -0.40 2.26
N LEU A 550 12.58 0.87 1.87
CA LEU A 550 13.73 1.66 1.43
C LEU A 550 14.61 2.09 2.61
N THR A 551 14.02 2.35 3.79
CA THR A 551 14.80 2.61 5.02
C THR A 551 15.65 1.39 5.39
N TYR A 552 15.04 0.20 5.37
CA TYR A 552 15.75 -1.06 5.59
C TYR A 552 16.89 -1.26 4.59
N ARG A 553 16.64 -1.02 3.30
CA ARG A 553 17.67 -1.13 2.25
C ARG A 553 18.79 -0.10 2.41
N ALA A 554 18.48 1.14 2.75
CA ALA A 554 19.47 2.16 3.02
C ALA A 554 20.36 1.80 4.22
N GLN A 555 19.77 1.24 5.28
CA GLN A 555 20.53 0.73 6.43
C GLN A 555 21.44 -0.44 6.04
N LEU A 556 20.97 -1.36 5.19
CA LEU A 556 21.79 -2.46 4.66
C LEU A 556 22.96 -1.95 3.83
N GLN A 557 22.72 -1.01 2.91
CA GLN A 557 23.77 -0.43 2.08
C GLN A 557 24.84 0.26 2.95
N ALA A 558 24.41 1.04 3.95
CA ALA A 558 25.32 1.70 4.89
C ALA A 558 26.17 0.70 5.68
N ARG A 559 25.59 -0.43 6.12
CA ARG A 559 26.34 -1.51 6.79
C ARG A 559 27.35 -2.18 5.86
N GLN A 560 27.00 -2.42 4.60
CA GLN A 560 27.91 -3.02 3.62
C GLN A 560 29.12 -2.13 3.33
N VAL A 561 28.91 -0.82 3.20
CA VAL A 561 29.99 0.15 3.01
C VAL A 561 30.89 0.24 4.25
N GLY A 562 30.30 0.23 5.45
CA GLY A 562 31.06 0.27 6.71
C GLY A 562 31.84 -1.01 7.02
N TYR A 563 31.47 -2.16 6.42
CA TYR A 563 32.15 -3.44 6.62
C TYR A 563 33.20 -3.75 5.55
N ALA A 564 33.43 -2.86 4.58
CA ALA A 564 34.58 -3.02 3.70
C ALA A 564 35.83 -2.98 4.60
N PRO A 565 36.55 -4.11 4.79
CA PRO A 565 37.79 -4.06 5.55
C PRO A 565 38.64 -3.03 4.85
N THR A 566 39.14 -2.04 5.59
CA THR A 566 40.23 -1.20 5.12
C THR A 566 41.38 -2.15 4.86
N THR A 567 41.43 -2.78 3.68
CA THR A 567 42.63 -3.46 3.21
C THR A 567 43.69 -2.38 3.32
N PRO A 568 44.66 -2.52 4.24
CA PRO A 568 45.73 -1.55 4.33
C PRO A 568 46.28 -1.48 2.91
N SER A 569 46.24 -0.29 2.32
CA SER A 569 46.90 -0.07 1.04
C SER A 569 48.34 -0.48 1.29
N ILE A 570 48.72 -1.67 0.83
CA ILE A 570 50.10 -2.10 0.77
C ILE A 570 50.68 -1.14 -0.27
N THR A 571 51.14 0.00 0.22
CA THR A 571 52.07 0.87 -0.46
C THR A 571 53.28 0.00 -0.74
N ARG A 572 53.29 -0.63 -1.92
CA ARG A 572 54.52 -1.06 -2.56
C ARG A 572 55.32 0.22 -2.81
N ARG A 573 56.18 0.56 -1.86
CA ARG A 573 57.41 1.29 -2.15
C ARG A 573 58.45 0.27 -2.59
#